data_AF-A0A4W2H0J4-F1
#
_entry.id   AF-A0A4W2H0J4-F1
#
_cell.length_a   1.000
_cell.length_b   1.000
_cell.length_c   1.000
_cell.angle_alpha   90.00
_cell.angle_beta   90.00
_cell.angle_gamma   90.00
#
_symmetry.space_group_name_H-M   'P 1'
#
loop_
_entity.id
_entity.type
_entity.pdbx_description
1 polymer ?
#
loop_
_entity_poly.entity_id
_entity_poly.type
_entity_poly.pdbx_seq_one_letter_code
_entity_poly.pdbx_strand_id
1 'polypeptide(L)'
;MEAANIQAKFTLIRFHAKMGSIKDRDGMDLIEAEDIKKRWQEYTEELYKKDLHDSDTHDGVITHLEPDILECEVKWALESIITNKASGGDGIPVELFQILKDDAVKVLHSICQHIWKIQQWPQDWKRSVFTPIPKKGNAKECSNYRTIALISHASKVMLKILQARLQQYVNRKLPDVQAGFRKGRGTRDQIANIRWLIQKAREFQKNIYFCFIDYAKAFDCVGDNKLWKILQEMGIPDHLTCLLRNLYAGQEATVRTGNGTTDWFQIGKGVCQGCILSPCLFNFYAEYIMRNAGLEEAQAGIKIARRNINNLRYADDTTLTADSEEELKSLLMKVKEESEKVGLKLNIQ
;
A
#
# COMPACT_ATOMS: atom_id res chain seq x y z
N MET A 1 1.50 -41.41 -31.07
CA MET A 1 2.44 -41.37 -29.93
C MET A 1 3.59 -40.48 -30.34
N GLU A 2 3.57 -39.23 -29.95
CA GLU A 2 4.73 -38.34 -29.94
C GLU A 2 4.44 -37.29 -28.86
N ALA A 3 4.91 -37.57 -27.64
CA ALA A 3 4.85 -36.62 -26.55
C ALA A 3 5.99 -35.62 -26.76
N ALA A 4 5.64 -34.40 -27.18
CA ALA A 4 6.57 -33.29 -27.25
C ALA A 4 7.06 -32.96 -25.83
N ASN A 5 8.32 -33.30 -25.56
CA ASN A 5 9.02 -32.99 -24.32
C ASN A 5 9.30 -31.47 -24.26
N ILE A 6 8.39 -30.70 -23.68
CA ILE A 6 8.62 -29.28 -23.40
C ILE A 6 9.51 -29.19 -22.16
N GLN A 7 10.82 -29.09 -22.38
CA GLN A 7 11.78 -28.82 -21.33
C GLN A 7 11.76 -27.32 -20.99
N ALA A 8 10.86 -26.92 -20.08
CA ALA A 8 10.85 -25.57 -19.54
C ALA A 8 12.08 -25.35 -18.66
N LYS A 9 13.06 -24.58 -19.13
CA LYS A 9 14.18 -24.08 -18.30
C LYS A 9 13.67 -22.97 -17.39
N PHE A 10 13.37 -23.31 -16.14
CA PHE A 10 13.09 -22.33 -15.09
C PHE A 10 14.41 -21.77 -14.55
N THR A 11 14.78 -20.56 -14.95
CA THR A 11 15.93 -19.85 -14.35
C THR A 11 15.46 -19.12 -13.10
N LEU A 12 15.72 -19.71 -11.92
CA LEU A 12 15.45 -19.07 -10.64
C LEU A 12 16.53 -17.98 -10.41
N ILE A 13 16.25 -16.73 -10.80
CA ILE A 13 17.14 -15.60 -10.49
C ILE A 13 17.00 -15.27 -9.00
N ARG A 14 17.91 -15.80 -8.17
CA ARG A 14 18.03 -15.40 -6.76
C ARG A 14 18.83 -14.11 -6.67
N PHE A 15 18.14 -12.98 -6.54
CA PHE A 15 18.78 -11.73 -6.15
C PHE A 15 19.14 -11.82 -4.66
N HIS A 16 20.43 -12.01 -4.36
CA HIS A 16 20.95 -11.81 -3.02
C HIS A 16 21.43 -10.37 -2.95
N ALA A 17 20.69 -9.50 -2.24
CA ALA A 17 21.24 -8.22 -1.89
C ALA A 17 22.53 -8.49 -1.09
N LYS A 18 23.70 -8.12 -1.63
CA LYS A 18 24.94 -8.03 -0.84
C LYS A 18 24.73 -6.90 0.16
N MET A 19 24.12 -7.23 1.30
CA MET A 19 24.11 -6.33 2.44
C MET A 19 25.52 -6.30 3.00
N GLY A 20 26.09 -5.11 3.11
CA GLY A 20 27.29 -4.88 3.93
C GLY A 20 26.93 -4.91 5.41
N SER A 21 27.71 -4.22 6.24
CA SER A 21 27.34 -4.03 7.64
C SER A 21 26.02 -3.27 7.79
N ILE A 22 25.25 -3.64 8.81
CA ILE A 22 24.04 -2.93 9.24
C ILE A 22 24.32 -2.33 10.62
N LYS A 23 23.85 -1.12 10.89
CA LYS A 23 23.99 -0.49 12.20
C LYS A 23 22.98 -1.05 13.20
N ASP A 24 23.43 -1.27 14.42
CA ASP A 24 22.57 -1.53 15.58
C ASP A 24 21.81 -0.26 16.01
N ARG A 25 21.26 -0.25 17.24
CA ARG A 25 20.53 0.91 17.79
C ARG A 25 21.46 2.05 18.21
N ASP A 26 22.67 1.69 18.63
CA ASP A 26 23.68 2.63 19.14
C ASP A 26 24.58 3.18 18.01
N GLY A 27 24.35 2.72 16.78
CA GLY A 27 25.03 3.18 15.58
C GLY A 27 26.31 2.41 15.25
N MET A 28 26.58 1.30 15.93
CA MET A 28 27.71 0.42 15.70
C MET A 28 27.43 -0.55 14.56
N ASP A 29 28.45 -0.84 13.76
CA ASP A 29 28.34 -1.71 12.59
C ASP A 29 28.28 -3.19 13.04
N LEU A 30 27.15 -3.85 12.78
CA LEU A 30 26.99 -5.30 12.87
C LEU A 30 27.52 -5.95 11.60
N ILE A 31 28.35 -6.98 11.79
CA ILE A 31 29.03 -7.71 10.71
C ILE A 31 28.59 -9.18 10.72
N GLU A 32 28.30 -9.73 11.89
CA GLU A 32 27.86 -11.12 12.05
C GLU A 32 26.46 -11.34 11.47
N ALA A 33 26.31 -12.46 10.75
CA ALA A 33 25.08 -12.82 10.06
C ALA A 33 23.88 -12.93 11.02
N GLU A 34 24.09 -13.47 12.22
CA GLU A 34 23.03 -13.63 13.22
C GLU A 34 22.57 -12.29 13.79
N ASP A 35 23.52 -11.41 14.11
CA ASP A 35 23.21 -10.09 14.66
C ASP A 35 22.47 -9.23 13.64
N ILE A 36 22.87 -9.29 12.36
CA ILE A 36 22.17 -8.61 11.27
C ILE A 36 20.73 -9.14 11.14
N LYS A 37 20.51 -10.46 11.19
CA LYS A 37 19.17 -11.05 11.14
C LYS A 37 18.31 -10.58 12.31
N LYS A 38 18.85 -10.66 13.53
CA LYS A 38 18.16 -10.20 14.75
C LYS A 38 17.80 -8.72 14.65
N ARG A 39 18.73 -7.88 14.19
CA ARG A 39 18.51 -6.44 14.00
C ARG A 39 17.37 -6.14 13.02
N TRP A 40 17.27 -6.92 11.94
CA TRP A 40 16.18 -6.81 10.96
C TRP A 40 14.83 -7.24 11.52
N GLN A 41 14.80 -8.33 12.29
CA GLN A 41 13.60 -8.79 12.97
C GLN A 41 13.11 -7.73 13.97
N GLU A 42 13.99 -7.27 14.87
CA GLU A 42 13.68 -6.22 15.84
C GLU A 42 13.13 -4.95 15.16
N TYR A 43 13.82 -4.47 14.11
CA TYR A 43 13.38 -3.29 13.37
C TYR A 43 11.97 -3.44 12.81
N THR A 44 11.68 -4.60 12.22
CA THR A 44 10.45 -4.86 11.49
C THR A 44 9.29 -5.10 12.45
N GLU A 45 9.52 -5.87 13.51
CA GLU A 45 8.55 -6.07 14.59
C GLU A 45 8.18 -4.73 15.24
N GLU A 46 9.15 -3.86 15.53
CA GLU A 46 8.88 -2.53 16.07
C GLU A 46 8.09 -1.65 15.10
N LEU A 47 8.46 -1.67 13.82
CA LEU A 47 7.80 -0.87 12.78
C LEU A 47 6.32 -1.24 12.63
N TYR A 48 6.01 -2.54 12.63
CA TYR A 48 4.66 -3.05 12.42
C TYR A 48 3.95 -3.50 13.71
N LYS A 49 4.48 -3.13 14.88
CA LYS A 49 3.86 -3.45 16.18
C LYS A 49 2.48 -2.80 16.28
N LYS A 50 1.47 -3.58 16.66
CA LYS A 50 0.12 -3.07 16.92
C LYS A 50 0.12 -2.10 18.10
N ASP A 51 -0.61 -1.00 17.98
CA ASP A 51 -0.82 -0.07 19.08
C ASP A 51 -1.85 -0.67 20.06
N LEU A 52 -1.55 -0.66 21.37
CA LEU A 52 -2.30 -1.39 22.41
C LEU A 52 -3.76 -0.93 22.63
N HIS A 53 -4.14 0.23 22.09
CA HIS A 53 -5.43 0.90 22.39
C HIS A 53 -6.56 0.60 21.40
N ASP A 54 -6.32 -0.26 20.42
CA ASP A 54 -7.25 -0.49 19.32
C ASP A 54 -7.76 -1.95 19.38
N SER A 55 -8.75 -2.21 20.23
CA SER A 55 -9.54 -3.44 20.16
C SER A 55 -10.66 -3.28 19.14
N ASP A 56 -10.68 -4.15 18.12
CA ASP A 56 -11.79 -4.24 17.17
C ASP A 56 -12.83 -5.20 17.75
N THR A 57 -14.10 -4.79 17.77
CA THR A 57 -15.22 -5.55 18.35
C THR A 57 -16.17 -6.10 17.29
N HIS A 58 -15.85 -5.99 15.99
CA HIS A 58 -16.70 -6.52 14.94
C HIS A 58 -16.42 -8.00 14.63
N ASP A 59 -17.16 -8.88 15.29
CA ASP A 59 -17.06 -10.34 15.16
C ASP A 59 -18.21 -10.97 14.33
N GLY A 60 -19.00 -10.13 13.65
CA GLY A 60 -20.14 -10.59 12.85
C GLY A 60 -19.75 -11.06 11.44
N VAL A 61 -20.16 -12.27 11.06
CA VAL A 61 -20.13 -12.74 9.67
C VAL A 61 -21.11 -11.92 8.84
N ILE A 62 -20.63 -11.30 7.77
CA ILE A 62 -21.48 -10.51 6.88
C ILE A 62 -22.37 -11.44 6.07
N THR A 63 -23.69 -11.24 6.12
CA THR A 63 -24.68 -12.07 5.42
C THR A 63 -25.03 -11.53 4.03
N HIS A 64 -24.95 -10.20 3.85
CA HIS A 64 -25.16 -9.54 2.56
C HIS A 64 -23.86 -9.47 1.76
N LEU A 65 -23.62 -10.52 0.96
CA LEU A 65 -22.42 -10.62 0.15
C LEU A 65 -22.55 -9.82 -1.16
N GLU A 66 -21.46 -9.15 -1.54
CA GLU A 66 -21.23 -8.70 -2.92
C GLU A 66 -21.34 -9.87 -3.93
N PRO A 67 -21.61 -9.60 -5.22
CA PRO A 67 -21.77 -10.64 -6.25
C PRO A 67 -20.64 -11.67 -6.26
N ASP A 68 -20.95 -12.93 -6.55
CA ASP A 68 -19.95 -14.01 -6.58
C ASP A 68 -18.78 -13.69 -7.54
N ILE A 69 -17.63 -14.32 -7.29
CA ILE A 69 -16.45 -14.16 -8.13
C ILE A 69 -16.68 -14.96 -9.41
N LEU A 70 -16.49 -14.31 -10.56
CA LEU A 70 -16.60 -14.97 -11.84
C LEU A 70 -15.27 -15.63 -12.23
N GLU A 71 -15.35 -16.76 -12.92
CA GLU A 71 -14.15 -17.44 -13.46
C GLU A 71 -13.35 -16.51 -14.39
N CYS A 72 -14.03 -15.64 -15.14
CA CYS A 72 -13.38 -14.65 -15.99
C CYS A 72 -12.60 -13.58 -15.21
N GLU A 73 -13.02 -13.22 -13.98
CA GLU A 73 -12.26 -12.33 -13.10
C GLU A 73 -10.95 -12.99 -12.67
N VAL A 74 -11.00 -14.29 -12.35
CA VAL A 74 -9.83 -15.09 -11.96
C VAL A 74 -8.86 -15.23 -13.13
N LYS A 75 -9.38 -15.54 -14.32
CA LYS A 75 -8.59 -15.63 -15.55
C LYS A 75 -7.89 -14.30 -15.85
N TRP A 76 -8.66 -13.20 -15.86
CA TRP A 76 -8.12 -11.85 -16.05
C TRP A 76 -7.05 -11.50 -15.01
N ALA A 77 -7.31 -11.78 -13.74
CA ALA A 77 -6.39 -11.51 -12.66
C ALA A 77 -5.07 -12.26 -12.85
N LEU A 78 -5.13 -13.56 -13.18
CA LEU A 78 -3.96 -14.40 -13.42
C LEU A 78 -3.13 -13.92 -14.62
N GLU A 79 -3.79 -13.59 -15.74
CA GLU A 79 -3.13 -13.08 -16.94
C GLU A 79 -2.50 -11.69 -16.73
N SER A 80 -3.03 -10.89 -15.79
CA SER A 80 -2.50 -9.56 -15.47
C SER A 80 -1.25 -9.58 -14.57
N ILE A 81 -0.91 -10.72 -13.97
CA ILE A 81 0.28 -10.84 -13.12
C ILE A 81 1.53 -10.94 -14.00
N ILE A 82 2.48 -10.05 -13.73
CA ILE A 82 3.75 -9.97 -14.47
C ILE A 82 4.59 -11.23 -14.18
N THR A 83 5.13 -11.82 -15.25
CA THR A 83 6.05 -12.98 -15.21
C THR A 83 7.47 -12.57 -14.79
N ASN A 84 8.31 -13.56 -14.47
CA ASN A 84 9.67 -13.41 -13.98
C ASN A 84 9.75 -12.60 -12.67
N LYS A 85 8.73 -12.71 -11.83
CA LYS A 85 8.70 -12.11 -10.50
C LYS A 85 9.02 -13.15 -9.42
N ALA A 86 9.61 -12.67 -8.33
CA ALA A 86 9.94 -13.52 -7.19
C ALA A 86 8.67 -14.15 -6.59
N SER A 87 8.75 -15.43 -6.27
CA SER A 87 7.72 -16.18 -5.54
C SER A 87 7.63 -15.73 -4.08
N GLY A 88 6.47 -15.97 -3.47
CA GLY A 88 6.28 -15.79 -2.04
C GLY A 88 6.98 -16.88 -1.22
N GLY A 89 6.56 -17.02 0.03
CA GLY A 89 7.06 -18.07 0.94
C GLY A 89 6.76 -19.50 0.46
N ASP A 90 5.75 -19.67 -0.40
CA ASP A 90 5.34 -20.95 -0.99
C ASP A 90 6.28 -21.48 -2.07
N GLY A 91 7.16 -20.63 -2.61
CA GLY A 91 8.08 -21.02 -3.69
C GLY A 91 7.39 -21.28 -5.04
N ILE A 92 6.10 -20.96 -5.20
CA ILE A 92 5.34 -21.25 -6.42
C ILE A 92 5.46 -20.06 -7.39
N PRO A 93 6.08 -20.24 -8.56
CA PRO A 93 6.18 -19.19 -9.57
C PRO A 93 4.84 -19.00 -10.32
N VAL A 94 4.60 -17.80 -10.84
CA VAL A 94 3.34 -17.51 -11.57
C VAL A 94 3.22 -18.33 -12.85
N GLU A 95 4.36 -18.64 -13.46
CA GLU A 95 4.50 -19.39 -14.71
C GLU A 95 3.87 -20.79 -14.61
N LEU A 96 3.88 -21.40 -13.41
CA LEU A 96 3.25 -22.70 -13.21
C LEU A 96 1.74 -22.64 -13.46
N PHE A 97 1.07 -21.61 -12.93
CA PHE A 97 -0.35 -21.40 -13.17
C PHE A 97 -0.63 -21.09 -14.65
N GLN A 98 0.25 -20.36 -15.32
CA GLN A 98 0.11 -20.06 -16.75
C GLN A 98 0.29 -21.29 -17.65
N ILE A 99 1.11 -22.27 -17.23
CA ILE A 99 1.25 -23.56 -17.93
C ILE A 99 -0.03 -24.40 -17.77
N LEU A 100 -0.60 -24.43 -16.57
CA LEU A 100 -1.83 -25.17 -16.25
C LEU A 100 -3.10 -24.56 -16.87
N LYS A 101 -3.06 -23.28 -17.26
CA LYS A 101 -4.14 -22.57 -17.97
C LYS A 101 -5.50 -22.73 -17.26
N ASP A 102 -6.50 -23.28 -17.95
CA ASP A 102 -7.88 -23.35 -17.46
C ASP A 102 -8.01 -24.22 -16.21
N ASP A 103 -7.15 -25.22 -16.02
CA ASP A 103 -7.16 -26.04 -14.81
C ASP A 103 -6.73 -25.24 -13.58
N ALA A 104 -5.71 -24.37 -13.72
CA ALA A 104 -5.33 -23.44 -12.67
C ALA A 104 -6.45 -22.43 -12.39
N VAL A 105 -7.13 -21.92 -13.41
CA VAL A 105 -8.24 -20.99 -13.25
C VAL A 105 -9.39 -21.64 -12.46
N LYS A 106 -9.80 -22.86 -12.78
CA LYS A 106 -10.85 -23.58 -12.04
C LYS A 106 -10.51 -23.79 -10.56
N VAL A 107 -9.28 -24.22 -10.28
CA VAL A 107 -8.83 -24.45 -8.90
C VAL A 107 -8.77 -23.13 -8.13
N LEU A 108 -8.16 -22.09 -8.71
CA LEU A 108 -8.06 -20.78 -8.08
C LEU A 108 -9.45 -20.16 -7.89
N HIS A 109 -10.37 -20.33 -8.84
CA HIS A 109 -11.75 -19.88 -8.73
C HIS A 109 -12.46 -20.54 -7.57
N SER A 110 -12.36 -21.87 -7.45
CA SER A 110 -12.94 -22.60 -6.31
C SER A 110 -12.41 -22.09 -4.97
N ILE A 111 -11.10 -21.86 -4.85
CA ILE A 111 -10.48 -21.34 -3.62
C ILE A 111 -10.92 -19.91 -3.34
N CYS A 112 -10.86 -19.02 -4.33
CA CYS A 112 -11.27 -17.62 -4.20
C CYS A 112 -12.75 -17.53 -3.82
N GLN A 113 -13.61 -18.33 -4.45
CA GLN A 113 -15.04 -18.37 -4.17
C GLN A 113 -15.35 -18.93 -2.78
N HIS A 114 -14.55 -19.88 -2.29
CA HIS A 114 -14.66 -20.37 -0.92
C HIS A 114 -14.31 -19.26 0.07
N ILE A 115 -13.15 -18.61 -0.09
CA ILE A 115 -12.72 -17.45 0.71
C ILE A 115 -13.78 -16.34 0.68
N TRP A 116 -14.35 -16.05 -0.49
CA TRP A 116 -15.42 -15.07 -0.67
C TRP A 116 -16.62 -15.37 0.22
N LYS A 117 -17.08 -16.62 0.27
CA LYS A 117 -18.28 -16.99 1.03
C LYS A 117 -18.03 -17.05 2.53
N ILE A 118 -16.91 -17.65 2.95
CA ILE A 118 -16.60 -17.84 4.38
C ILE A 118 -15.88 -16.63 5.01
N GLN A 119 -15.40 -15.71 4.19
CA GLN A 119 -14.64 -14.51 4.56
C GLN A 119 -13.33 -14.79 5.30
N GLN A 120 -12.81 -16.02 5.22
CA GLN A 120 -11.58 -16.45 5.90
C GLN A 120 -10.49 -16.80 4.89
N TRP A 121 -9.27 -16.35 5.18
CA TRP A 121 -8.11 -16.57 4.32
C TRP A 121 -7.28 -17.76 4.82
N PRO A 122 -6.75 -18.60 3.91
CA PRO A 122 -5.74 -19.59 4.29
C PRO A 122 -4.54 -18.91 4.95
N GLN A 123 -4.00 -19.50 6.02
CA GLN A 123 -2.87 -18.92 6.74
C GLN A 123 -1.65 -18.69 5.82
N ASP A 124 -1.41 -19.60 4.87
CA ASP A 124 -0.33 -19.47 3.89
C ASP A 124 -0.47 -18.24 2.99
N TRP A 125 -1.69 -17.73 2.79
CA TRP A 125 -1.95 -16.53 1.98
C TRP A 125 -1.83 -15.23 2.79
N LYS A 126 -1.77 -15.33 4.12
CA LYS A 126 -1.53 -14.23 5.06
C LYS A 126 -0.05 -14.09 5.44
N ARG A 127 0.82 -14.97 4.92
CA ARG A 127 2.26 -14.96 5.15
C ARG A 127 3.00 -14.15 4.08
N SER A 128 3.94 -13.32 4.53
CA SER A 128 4.77 -12.48 3.66
C SER A 128 6.26 -12.68 3.91
N VAL A 129 7.06 -12.73 2.84
CA VAL A 129 8.53 -12.67 2.97
C VAL A 129 8.99 -11.27 2.61
N PHE A 130 9.52 -10.54 3.59
CA PHE A 130 10.03 -9.19 3.42
C PHE A 130 11.46 -9.23 2.89
N THR A 131 11.68 -8.58 1.75
CA THR A 131 13.02 -8.43 1.16
C THR A 131 13.42 -6.96 1.26
N PRO A 132 14.47 -6.62 2.03
CA PRO A 132 14.90 -5.23 2.17
C PRO A 132 15.67 -4.77 0.93
N ILE A 133 15.28 -3.64 0.37
CA ILE A 133 15.92 -3.00 -0.79
C ILE A 133 16.43 -1.62 -0.38
N PRO A 134 17.72 -1.30 -0.59
CA PRO A 134 18.28 -0.02 -0.17
C PRO A 134 17.64 1.14 -0.94
N LYS A 135 17.26 2.22 -0.24
CA LYS A 135 16.73 3.45 -0.85
C LYS A 135 17.79 4.22 -1.63
N LYS A 136 19.04 4.18 -1.15
CA LYS A 136 20.23 4.84 -1.72
C LYS A 136 21.43 3.90 -1.57
N GLY A 137 22.50 4.15 -2.33
CA GLY A 137 23.77 3.42 -2.16
C GLY A 137 24.33 3.55 -0.74
N ASN A 138 25.04 2.52 -0.27
CA ASN A 138 25.69 2.47 1.06
C ASN A 138 24.74 2.57 2.26
N ALA A 139 23.50 2.08 2.14
CA ALA A 139 22.57 2.05 3.26
C ALA A 139 23.09 1.14 4.38
N LYS A 140 23.35 1.71 5.57
CA LYS A 140 23.76 0.96 6.76
C LYS A 140 22.67 0.84 7.83
N GLU A 141 21.67 1.72 7.83
CA GLU A 141 20.56 1.65 8.79
C GLU A 141 19.35 0.98 8.16
N CYS A 142 18.61 0.17 8.93
CA CYS A 142 17.39 -0.50 8.44
C CYS A 142 16.34 0.49 7.89
N SER A 143 16.24 1.69 8.48
CA SER A 143 15.39 2.81 8.03
C SER A 143 15.66 3.28 6.60
N ASN A 144 16.88 3.06 6.12
CA ASN A 144 17.34 3.42 4.78
C ASN A 144 17.02 2.34 3.73
N TYR A 145 16.28 1.30 4.10
CA TYR A 145 15.76 0.29 3.19
C TYR A 145 14.24 0.40 3.06
N ARG A 146 13.71 -0.16 1.98
CA ARG A 146 12.29 -0.47 1.79
C ARG A 146 12.10 -1.97 1.95
N THR A 147 11.17 -2.38 2.80
CA THR A 147 10.80 -3.78 3.01
C THR A 147 9.72 -4.17 2.00
N ILE A 148 10.10 -4.82 0.89
CA ILE A 148 9.13 -5.26 -0.11
C ILE A 148 8.55 -6.61 0.29
N ALA A 149 7.23 -6.70 0.38
CA ALA A 149 6.52 -7.92 0.73
C ALA A 149 6.34 -8.85 -0.48
N LEU A 150 6.89 -10.06 -0.37
CA LEU A 150 6.67 -11.15 -1.31
C LEU A 150 5.59 -12.08 -0.75
N ILE A 151 4.43 -12.07 -1.41
CA ILE A 151 3.26 -12.91 -1.08
C ILE A 151 3.04 -13.97 -2.16
N SER A 152 2.28 -15.02 -1.81
CA SER A 152 1.88 -16.09 -2.74
C SER A 152 1.24 -15.52 -4.00
N HIS A 153 1.57 -16.09 -5.17
CA HIS A 153 0.93 -15.72 -6.44
C HIS A 153 -0.56 -16.05 -6.45
N ALA A 154 -0.98 -17.13 -5.78
CA ALA A 154 -2.40 -17.47 -5.66
C ALA A 154 -3.14 -16.42 -4.82
N SER A 155 -2.55 -15.96 -3.71
CA SER A 155 -3.08 -14.82 -2.93
C SER A 155 -3.16 -13.55 -3.79
N LYS A 156 -2.14 -13.23 -4.60
CA LYS A 156 -2.15 -12.07 -5.51
C LYS A 156 -3.33 -12.08 -6.48
N VAL A 157 -3.76 -13.24 -6.98
CA VAL A 157 -4.94 -13.36 -7.85
C VAL A 157 -6.18 -12.84 -7.13
N MET A 158 -6.44 -13.31 -5.92
CA MET A 158 -7.57 -12.85 -5.10
C MET A 158 -7.47 -11.35 -4.78
N LEU A 159 -6.28 -10.87 -4.41
CA LEU A 159 -6.04 -9.44 -4.15
C LEU A 159 -6.26 -8.58 -5.39
N LYS A 160 -5.99 -9.11 -6.58
CA LYS A 160 -6.21 -8.40 -7.85
C LYS A 160 -7.70 -8.25 -8.17
N ILE A 161 -8.50 -9.28 -7.88
CA ILE A 161 -9.96 -9.23 -7.99
C ILE A 161 -10.52 -8.20 -7.00
N LEU A 162 -10.10 -8.27 -5.73
CA LEU A 162 -10.48 -7.27 -4.71
C LEU A 162 -10.08 -5.86 -5.12
N GLN A 163 -8.87 -5.67 -5.67
CA GLN A 163 -8.41 -4.38 -6.16
C GLN A 163 -9.34 -3.84 -7.25
N ALA A 164 -9.70 -4.66 -8.23
CA ALA A 164 -10.59 -4.26 -9.32
C ALA A 164 -11.97 -3.82 -8.80
N ARG A 165 -12.51 -4.57 -7.83
CA ARG A 165 -13.79 -4.25 -7.17
C ARG A 165 -13.71 -3.00 -6.30
N LEU A 166 -12.60 -2.74 -5.64
CA LEU A 166 -12.39 -1.50 -4.87
C LEU A 166 -12.15 -0.28 -5.77
N GLN A 167 -11.56 -0.48 -6.95
CA GLN A 167 -11.18 0.60 -7.86
C GLN A 167 -12.40 1.43 -8.33
N GLN A 168 -13.59 0.82 -8.44
CA GLN A 168 -14.81 1.56 -8.78
C GLN A 168 -15.15 2.61 -7.71
N TYR A 169 -14.93 2.29 -6.43
CA TYR A 169 -15.16 3.19 -5.31
C TYR A 169 -14.07 4.26 -5.27
N VAL A 170 -12.81 3.90 -5.53
CA VAL A 170 -11.72 4.87 -5.68
C VAL A 170 -12.07 5.90 -6.74
N ASN A 171 -12.50 5.45 -7.92
CA ASN A 171 -12.83 6.34 -9.04
C ASN A 171 -14.01 7.27 -8.73
N ARG A 172 -15.00 6.80 -7.95
CA ARG A 172 -16.18 7.57 -7.55
C ARG A 172 -15.92 8.52 -6.38
N LYS A 173 -15.09 8.12 -5.42
CA LYS A 173 -14.90 8.81 -4.14
C LYS A 173 -13.70 9.76 -4.16
N LEU A 174 -12.65 9.48 -4.94
CA LEU A 174 -11.47 10.35 -4.95
C LEU A 174 -11.64 11.56 -5.88
N PRO A 175 -11.39 12.79 -5.39
CA PRO A 175 -11.49 14.00 -6.19
C PRO A 175 -10.34 14.10 -7.19
N ASP A 176 -10.48 15.01 -8.15
CA ASP A 176 -9.52 15.13 -9.24
C ASP A 176 -8.11 15.56 -8.82
N VAL A 177 -8.01 16.23 -7.67
CA VAL A 177 -6.73 16.70 -7.11
C VAL A 177 -5.81 15.56 -6.67
N GLN A 178 -6.33 14.35 -6.41
CA GLN A 178 -5.52 13.16 -6.17
C GLN A 178 -5.24 12.44 -7.48
N ALA A 179 -3.97 12.40 -7.89
CA ALA A 179 -3.50 11.74 -9.10
C ALA A 179 -2.80 10.39 -8.84
N GLY A 180 -2.36 10.14 -7.60
CA GLY A 180 -1.63 8.94 -7.24
C GLY A 180 -2.45 7.67 -7.46
N PHE A 181 -1.84 6.70 -8.14
CA PHE A 181 -2.43 5.38 -8.42
C PHE A 181 -3.78 5.42 -9.15
N ARG A 182 -4.01 6.47 -9.98
CA ARG A 182 -5.20 6.58 -10.82
C ARG A 182 -4.86 6.39 -12.29
N LYS A 183 -5.70 5.63 -12.98
CA LYS A 183 -5.55 5.39 -14.42
C LYS A 183 -5.63 6.73 -15.18
N GLY A 184 -4.66 6.97 -16.06
CA GLY A 184 -4.61 8.17 -16.90
C GLY A 184 -4.17 9.44 -16.17
N ARG A 185 -3.60 9.33 -14.96
CA ARG A 185 -3.02 10.46 -14.21
C ARG A 185 -1.61 10.12 -13.79
N GLY A 186 -0.70 11.07 -13.95
CA GLY A 186 0.71 10.89 -13.62
C GLY A 186 1.32 12.13 -12.99
N THR A 187 2.58 11.99 -12.56
CA THR A 187 3.35 13.07 -11.95
C THR A 187 3.48 14.28 -12.90
N ARG A 188 3.55 14.03 -14.22
CA ARG A 188 3.61 15.08 -15.24
C ARG A 188 2.39 16.01 -15.21
N ASP A 189 1.20 15.47 -14.93
CA ASP A 189 -0.03 16.24 -14.86
C ASP A 189 0.00 17.17 -13.64
N GLN A 190 0.47 16.68 -12.49
CA GLN A 190 0.60 17.50 -11.29
C GLN A 190 1.67 18.58 -11.43
N ILE A 191 2.81 18.27 -12.04
CA ILE A 191 3.85 19.27 -12.35
C ILE A 191 3.30 20.34 -13.29
N ALA A 192 2.53 19.95 -14.31
CA ALA A 192 1.90 20.89 -15.23
C ALA A 192 0.88 21.79 -14.49
N ASN A 193 0.05 21.22 -13.62
CA ASN A 193 -0.88 21.98 -12.78
C ASN A 193 -0.16 23.02 -11.93
N ILE A 194 0.91 22.65 -11.21
CA ILE A 194 1.72 23.59 -10.42
C ILE A 194 2.29 24.72 -11.31
N ARG A 195 2.82 24.39 -12.49
CA ARG A 195 3.34 25.39 -13.43
C ARG A 195 2.26 26.37 -13.89
N TRP A 196 1.06 25.87 -14.19
CA TRP A 196 -0.08 26.71 -14.56
C TRP A 196 -0.56 27.59 -13.41
N LEU A 197 -0.58 27.09 -12.17
CA LEU A 197 -0.89 27.90 -10.98
C LEU A 197 0.10 29.07 -10.85
N ILE A 198 1.40 28.81 -10.95
CA ILE A 198 2.45 29.84 -10.88
C ILE A 198 2.29 30.85 -12.03
N GLN A 199 2.04 30.38 -13.25
CA GLN A 199 1.85 31.25 -14.40
C GLN A 199 0.63 32.16 -14.20
N LYS A 200 -0.51 31.62 -13.76
CA LYS A 200 -1.72 32.39 -13.49
C LYS A 200 -1.52 33.38 -12.34
N ALA A 201 -0.86 32.98 -11.26
CA ALA A 201 -0.52 33.89 -10.17
C ALA A 201 0.30 35.09 -10.68
N ARG A 202 1.30 34.86 -11.55
CA ARG A 202 2.08 35.92 -12.19
C ARG A 202 1.24 36.83 -13.10
N GLU A 203 0.38 36.25 -13.95
CA GLU A 203 -0.50 37.00 -14.86
C GLU A 203 -1.42 37.96 -14.09
N PHE A 204 -1.91 37.55 -12.92
CA PHE A 204 -2.79 38.37 -12.07
C PHE A 204 -2.05 39.11 -10.93
N GLN A 205 -0.71 39.12 -10.94
CA GLN A 205 0.12 39.76 -9.91
C GLN A 205 -0.25 39.37 -8.46
N LYS A 206 -0.60 38.10 -8.25
CA LYS A 206 -0.89 37.54 -6.94
C LYS A 206 0.29 36.76 -6.39
N ASN A 207 0.44 36.79 -5.07
CA ASN A 207 1.33 35.88 -4.38
C ASN A 207 0.76 34.46 -4.39
N ILE A 208 1.66 33.49 -4.36
CA ILE A 208 1.33 32.07 -4.30
C ILE A 208 2.34 31.39 -3.39
N TYR A 209 1.83 30.62 -2.44
CA TYR A 209 2.63 29.86 -1.50
C TYR A 209 2.36 28.37 -1.69
N PHE A 210 3.40 27.56 -1.50
CA PHE A 210 3.31 26.10 -1.55
C PHE A 210 3.88 25.50 -0.28
N CYS A 211 3.21 24.50 0.28
CA CYS A 211 3.73 23.67 1.35
C CYS A 211 3.72 22.21 0.89
N PHE A 212 4.90 21.58 0.87
CA PHE A 212 5.05 20.18 0.51
C PHE A 212 5.04 19.34 1.78
N ILE A 213 4.03 18.48 1.89
CA ILE A 213 3.85 17.57 3.01
C ILE A 213 4.53 16.25 2.67
N ASP A 214 5.38 15.79 3.57
CA ASP A 214 5.98 14.46 3.55
C ASP A 214 5.55 13.70 4.81
N TYR A 215 5.11 12.45 4.64
CA TYR A 215 4.62 11.61 5.74
C TYR A 215 5.71 10.64 6.20
N ALA A 216 5.91 10.57 7.53
CA ALA A 216 6.85 9.64 8.13
C ALA A 216 6.37 8.19 7.95
N LYS A 217 6.97 7.44 7.02
CA LYS A 217 6.68 6.02 6.75
C LYS A 217 5.18 5.75 6.55
N ALA A 218 4.56 6.53 5.65
CA ALA A 218 3.11 6.61 5.48
C ALA A 218 2.39 5.25 5.41
N PHE A 219 2.91 4.32 4.60
CA PHE A 219 2.33 2.98 4.43
C PHE A 219 2.47 2.11 5.69
N ASP A 220 3.60 2.21 6.39
CA ASP A 220 3.90 1.37 7.55
C ASP A 220 3.15 1.82 8.82
N CYS A 221 2.72 3.09 8.86
CA CYS A 221 2.02 3.70 9.99
C CYS A 221 0.49 3.67 9.89
N VAL A 222 -0.08 3.07 8.83
CA VAL A 222 -1.55 2.92 8.71
C VAL A 222 -2.08 2.00 9.81
N GLY A 223 -2.97 2.50 10.66
CA GLY A 223 -3.60 1.69 11.71
C GLY A 223 -4.73 0.84 11.16
N ASP A 224 -4.66 -0.49 11.32
CA ASP A 224 -5.61 -1.43 10.72
C ASP A 224 -7.06 -1.17 11.14
N ASN A 225 -7.33 -1.02 12.44
CA ASN A 225 -8.69 -0.77 12.94
C ASN A 225 -9.26 0.56 12.41
N LYS A 226 -8.42 1.58 12.30
CA LYS A 226 -8.82 2.88 11.75
C LYS A 226 -9.11 2.77 10.27
N LEU A 227 -8.29 2.01 9.53
CA LEU A 227 -8.52 1.74 8.12
C LEU A 227 -9.90 1.09 7.90
N TRP A 228 -10.31 0.10 8.70
CA TRP A 228 -11.62 -0.55 8.54
C TRP A 228 -12.78 0.43 8.75
N LYS A 229 -12.71 1.25 9.81
CA LYS A 229 -13.70 2.32 10.06
C LYS A 229 -13.76 3.32 8.91
N ILE A 230 -12.60 3.76 8.42
CA ILE A 230 -12.50 4.66 7.28
C ILE A 230 -13.14 4.07 6.03
N LEU A 231 -12.90 2.78 5.72
CA LEU A 231 -13.52 2.14 4.57
C LEU A 231 -15.06 2.12 4.70
N GLN A 232 -15.59 1.83 5.89
CA GLN A 232 -17.04 1.86 6.15
C GLN A 232 -17.60 3.28 5.97
N GLU A 233 -16.98 4.30 6.56
CA GLU A 233 -17.40 5.70 6.42
C GLU A 233 -17.29 6.22 4.98
N MET A 234 -16.32 5.72 4.23
CA MET A 234 -16.17 5.99 2.79
C MET A 234 -17.22 5.24 1.94
N GLY A 235 -18.04 4.38 2.55
CA GLY A 235 -19.13 3.64 1.91
C GLY A 235 -18.66 2.42 1.11
N ILE A 236 -17.57 1.79 1.53
CA ILE A 236 -17.14 0.50 0.99
C ILE A 236 -18.02 -0.60 1.62
N PRO A 237 -18.54 -1.56 0.81
CA PRO A 237 -19.38 -2.63 1.32
C PRO A 237 -18.72 -3.41 2.46
N ASP A 238 -19.51 -3.74 3.48
CA ASP A 238 -19.03 -4.50 4.65
C ASP A 238 -18.41 -5.84 4.26
N HIS A 239 -18.91 -6.48 3.19
CA HIS A 239 -18.34 -7.73 2.71
C HIS A 239 -16.87 -7.57 2.27
N LEU A 240 -16.56 -6.52 1.49
CA LEU A 240 -15.18 -6.24 1.06
C LEU A 240 -14.32 -5.84 2.25
N THR A 241 -14.83 -4.99 3.13
CA THR A 241 -14.12 -4.55 4.34
C THR A 241 -13.80 -5.75 5.26
N CYS A 242 -14.72 -6.69 5.42
CA CYS A 242 -14.51 -7.91 6.21
C CYS A 242 -13.42 -8.81 5.60
N LEU A 243 -13.45 -9.01 4.28
CA LEU A 243 -12.40 -9.77 3.57
C LEU A 243 -11.02 -9.13 3.77
N LEU A 244 -10.91 -7.81 3.71
CA LEU A 244 -9.66 -7.09 3.96
C LEU A 244 -9.24 -7.22 5.42
N ARG A 245 -10.15 -7.01 6.38
CA ARG A 245 -9.86 -7.16 7.80
C ARG A 245 -9.33 -8.55 8.12
N ASN A 246 -9.98 -9.60 7.61
CA ASN A 246 -9.58 -10.99 7.88
C ASN A 246 -8.28 -11.39 7.16
N LEU A 247 -7.90 -10.71 6.08
CA LEU A 247 -6.59 -10.85 5.45
C LEU A 247 -5.48 -10.27 6.34
N TYR A 248 -5.73 -9.14 6.99
CA TYR A 248 -4.76 -8.45 7.86
C TYR A 248 -4.71 -9.07 9.26
N ALA A 249 -5.78 -9.74 9.69
CA ALA A 249 -5.83 -10.46 10.95
C ALA A 249 -4.88 -11.69 10.97
N GLY A 250 -3.90 -11.65 11.87
CA GLY A 250 -2.94 -12.74 12.06
C GLY A 250 -1.95 -12.88 10.91
N GLN A 251 -1.55 -11.76 10.29
CA GLN A 251 -0.47 -11.74 9.31
C GLN A 251 0.85 -12.07 9.98
N GLU A 252 1.63 -12.89 9.28
CA GLU A 252 2.98 -13.24 9.69
C GLU A 252 3.95 -12.78 8.61
N ALA A 253 5.10 -12.27 9.04
CA ALA A 253 6.22 -12.02 8.15
C ALA A 253 7.51 -12.64 8.66
N THR A 254 8.42 -12.78 7.72
CA THR A 254 9.83 -13.07 7.95
C THR A 254 10.66 -12.15 7.06
N VAL A 255 11.85 -11.78 7.49
CA VAL A 255 12.78 -10.96 6.70
C VAL A 255 13.82 -11.86 6.05
N ARG A 256 13.89 -11.82 4.71
CA ARG A 256 14.91 -12.50 3.92
C ARG A 256 16.03 -11.53 3.58
N THR A 257 17.22 -11.84 4.05
CA THR A 257 18.46 -11.08 3.79
C THR A 257 19.48 -11.93 3.02
N GLY A 258 20.61 -11.35 2.63
CA GLY A 258 21.74 -12.12 2.09
C GLY A 258 22.33 -13.11 3.10
N ASN A 259 22.09 -12.90 4.39
CA ASN A 259 22.65 -13.69 5.50
C ASN A 259 21.68 -14.77 6.02
N GLY A 260 20.57 -14.98 5.31
CA GLY A 260 19.52 -15.93 5.70
C GLY A 260 18.18 -15.26 5.95
N THR A 261 17.24 -16.05 6.48
CA THR A 261 15.86 -15.64 6.75
C THR A 261 15.63 -15.67 8.26
N THR A 262 14.90 -14.69 8.80
CA THR A 262 14.54 -14.63 10.23
C THR A 262 13.44 -15.65 10.54
N ASP A 263 13.14 -15.81 11.83
CA ASP A 263 11.91 -16.51 12.23
C ASP A 263 10.66 -15.73 11.77
N TRP A 264 9.52 -16.42 11.79
CA TRP A 264 8.23 -15.80 11.54
C TRP A 264 7.78 -15.02 12.77
N PHE A 265 7.30 -13.80 12.55
CA PHE A 265 6.76 -12.92 13.57
C PHE A 265 5.45 -12.30 13.09
N GLN A 266 4.63 -11.85 14.04
CA GLN A 266 3.33 -11.26 13.75
C GLN A 266 3.46 -9.80 13.32
N ILE A 267 2.64 -9.39 12.34
CA ILE A 267 2.47 -8.00 11.91
C ILE A 267 1.12 -7.51 12.43
N GLY A 268 1.09 -6.31 13.01
CA GLY A 268 -0.09 -5.78 13.68
C GLY A 268 -0.58 -4.41 13.19
N LYS A 269 0.10 -3.80 12.22
CA LYS A 269 -0.34 -2.58 11.53
C LYS A 269 0.33 -2.44 10.18
N GLY A 270 -0.11 -1.44 9.41
CA GLY A 270 0.54 -0.98 8.20
C GLY A 270 0.10 -1.74 6.96
N VAL A 271 0.12 -1.06 5.82
CA VAL A 271 -0.14 -1.68 4.52
C VAL A 271 1.21 -2.07 3.89
N CYS A 272 1.40 -3.37 3.65
CA CYS A 272 2.67 -3.90 3.14
C CYS A 272 3.13 -3.22 1.84
N GLN A 273 4.37 -2.75 1.79
CA GLN A 273 4.93 -2.18 0.56
C GLN A 273 5.09 -3.27 -0.51
N GLY A 274 4.64 -2.97 -1.72
CA GLY A 274 4.63 -3.93 -2.84
C GLY A 274 3.39 -4.83 -2.91
N CYS A 275 2.47 -4.77 -1.93
CA CYS A 275 1.16 -5.39 -2.06
C CYS A 275 0.28 -4.61 -3.04
N ILE A 276 -0.54 -5.34 -3.79
CA ILE A 276 -1.41 -4.82 -4.86
C ILE A 276 -2.49 -3.88 -4.30
N LEU A 277 -2.95 -4.12 -3.07
CA LEU A 277 -4.03 -3.35 -2.44
C LEU A 277 -3.54 -2.10 -1.72
N SER A 278 -2.30 -2.08 -1.24
CA SER A 278 -1.77 -0.99 -0.41
C SER A 278 -1.97 0.40 -1.02
N PRO A 279 -1.73 0.63 -2.33
CA PRO A 279 -2.00 1.93 -2.94
C PRO A 279 -3.47 2.36 -2.88
N CYS A 280 -4.39 1.41 -3.08
CA CYS A 280 -5.84 1.66 -3.05
C CYS A 280 -6.30 2.00 -1.63
N LEU A 281 -5.84 1.24 -0.64
CA LEU A 281 -6.18 1.43 0.77
C LEU A 281 -5.63 2.76 1.29
N PHE A 282 -4.38 3.08 0.95
CA PHE A 282 -3.78 4.36 1.32
C PHE A 282 -4.52 5.54 0.70
N ASN A 283 -4.99 5.42 -0.54
CA ASN A 283 -5.79 6.45 -1.19
C ASN A 283 -7.10 6.76 -0.44
N PHE A 284 -7.81 5.75 0.08
CA PHE A 284 -8.98 5.97 0.94
C PHE A 284 -8.60 6.65 2.25
N TYR A 285 -7.51 6.20 2.85
CA TYR A 285 -6.99 6.74 4.10
C TYR A 285 -6.61 8.21 4.00
N ALA A 286 -5.85 8.57 2.96
CA ALA A 286 -5.45 9.95 2.69
C ALA A 286 -6.66 10.83 2.33
N GLU A 287 -7.62 10.30 1.57
CA GLU A 287 -8.83 11.04 1.22
C GLU A 287 -9.70 11.35 2.45
N TYR A 288 -9.82 10.40 3.38
CA TYR A 288 -10.51 10.61 4.65
C TYR A 288 -9.93 11.77 5.45
N ILE A 289 -8.59 11.83 5.58
CA ILE A 289 -7.89 12.93 6.26
C ILE A 289 -8.24 14.27 5.59
N MET A 290 -8.19 14.34 4.26
CA MET A 290 -8.40 15.59 3.53
C MET A 290 -9.85 16.10 3.63
N ARG A 291 -10.82 15.19 3.68
CA ARG A 291 -12.23 15.52 3.90
C ARG A 291 -12.47 16.05 5.30
N ASN A 292 -11.92 15.38 6.31
CA ASN A 292 -12.10 15.81 7.70
C ASN A 292 -11.32 17.08 8.03
N ALA A 293 -10.22 17.36 7.32
CA ALA A 293 -9.52 18.63 7.39
C ALA A 293 -10.33 19.79 6.79
N GLY A 294 -11.48 19.52 6.16
CA GLY A 294 -12.38 20.52 5.59
C GLY A 294 -11.74 21.31 4.45
N LEU A 295 -10.89 20.65 3.66
CA LEU A 295 -10.20 21.31 2.55
C LEU A 295 -11.16 21.70 1.43
N GLU A 296 -12.26 20.97 1.22
CA GLU A 296 -13.21 21.29 0.15
C GLU A 296 -14.01 22.56 0.46
N GLU A 297 -14.36 22.77 1.73
CA GLU A 297 -15.11 23.94 2.22
C GLU A 297 -14.19 25.13 2.57
N ALA A 298 -12.88 24.91 2.63
CA ALA A 298 -11.92 25.96 2.96
C ALA A 298 -11.98 27.10 1.93
N GLN A 299 -12.06 28.33 2.43
CA GLN A 299 -11.92 29.53 1.60
C GLN A 299 -10.47 29.77 1.17
N ALA A 300 -9.53 29.27 1.97
CA ALA A 300 -8.10 29.32 1.73
C ALA A 300 -7.71 28.53 0.47
N GLY A 301 -6.85 29.10 -0.35
CA GLY A 301 -6.41 28.51 -1.61
C GLY A 301 -6.30 29.50 -2.76
N ILE A 302 -6.10 28.98 -3.97
CA ILE A 302 -6.02 29.79 -5.19
C ILE A 302 -7.32 29.65 -5.97
N LYS A 303 -8.02 30.77 -6.15
CA LYS A 303 -9.26 30.82 -6.93
C LYS A 303 -8.95 31.02 -8.41
N ILE A 304 -9.18 30.00 -9.23
CA ILE A 304 -9.05 30.03 -10.69
C ILE A 304 -10.35 29.56 -11.32
N ALA A 305 -10.92 30.37 -12.22
CA ALA A 305 -12.12 30.01 -12.99
C ALA A 305 -13.26 29.40 -12.13
N ARG A 306 -13.56 30.05 -10.98
CA ARG A 306 -14.57 29.64 -9.97
C ARG A 306 -14.25 28.38 -9.16
N ARG A 307 -13.07 27.78 -9.34
CA ARG A 307 -12.59 26.68 -8.49
C ARG A 307 -11.59 27.19 -7.48
N ASN A 308 -11.68 26.73 -6.24
CA ASN A 308 -10.64 26.93 -5.25
C ASN A 308 -9.67 25.75 -5.30
N ILE A 309 -8.39 26.02 -5.55
CA ILE A 309 -7.34 25.00 -5.58
C ILE A 309 -6.46 25.23 -4.37
N ASN A 310 -6.53 24.33 -3.39
CA ASN A 310 -5.75 24.42 -2.16
C ASN A 310 -4.86 23.20 -1.91
N ASN A 311 -5.02 22.14 -2.71
CA ASN A 311 -4.16 20.98 -2.65
C ASN A 311 -4.00 20.31 -4.02
N LEU A 312 -2.83 19.73 -4.25
CA LEU A 312 -2.52 18.81 -5.34
C LEU A 312 -1.81 17.60 -4.73
N ARG A 313 -2.24 16.38 -5.09
CA ARG A 313 -1.82 15.15 -4.42
C ARG A 313 -1.33 14.10 -5.40
N TYR A 314 -0.30 13.37 -5.00
CA TYR A 314 0.20 12.20 -5.69
C TYR A 314 0.60 11.14 -4.65
N ALA A 315 -0.30 10.20 -4.38
CA ALA A 315 -0.11 9.21 -3.33
C ALA A 315 0.05 9.90 -1.96
N ASP A 316 1.16 9.67 -1.27
CA ASP A 316 1.56 10.32 -0.01
C ASP A 316 2.07 11.75 -0.21
N ASP A 317 2.63 12.09 -1.37
CA ASP A 317 3.08 13.44 -1.68
C ASP A 317 1.86 14.38 -1.79
N THR A 318 1.73 15.32 -0.84
CA THR A 318 0.67 16.32 -0.84
C THR A 318 1.28 17.72 -0.90
N THR A 319 0.85 18.52 -1.86
CA THR A 319 1.22 19.94 -1.97
C THR A 319 0.01 20.79 -1.61
N LEU A 320 0.07 21.51 -0.50
CA LEU A 320 -0.90 22.55 -0.16
C LEU A 320 -0.53 23.87 -0.84
N THR A 321 -1.53 24.69 -1.13
CA THR A 321 -1.31 26.00 -1.74
C THR A 321 -2.34 27.03 -1.29
N ALA A 322 -1.92 28.29 -1.16
CA ALA A 322 -2.74 29.43 -0.79
C ALA A 322 -2.14 30.74 -1.32
N ASP A 323 -2.90 31.83 -1.24
CA ASP A 323 -2.45 33.17 -1.67
C ASP A 323 -1.81 34.00 -0.54
N SER A 324 -1.82 33.49 0.70
CA SER A 324 -1.16 34.05 1.87
C SER A 324 -0.49 32.96 2.73
N GLU A 325 0.51 33.36 3.52
CA GLU A 325 1.22 32.45 4.43
C GLU A 325 0.33 31.99 5.58
N GLU A 326 -0.54 32.88 6.09
CA GLU A 326 -1.49 32.62 7.17
C GLU A 326 -2.50 31.54 6.78
N GLU A 327 -3.07 31.64 5.58
CA GLU A 327 -3.97 30.64 5.04
C GLU A 327 -3.27 29.29 4.84
N LEU A 328 -2.06 29.29 4.30
CA LEU A 328 -1.29 28.07 4.10
C LEU A 328 -0.98 27.37 5.43
N LYS A 329 -0.59 28.13 6.46
CA LYS A 329 -0.39 27.62 7.83
C LYS A 329 -1.68 27.04 8.40
N SER A 330 -2.82 27.71 8.20
CA SER A 330 -4.11 27.19 8.65
C SER A 330 -4.46 25.84 8.00
N LEU A 331 -4.27 25.72 6.69
CA LEU A 331 -4.47 24.46 5.96
C LEU A 331 -3.54 23.35 6.47
N LEU A 332 -2.25 23.66 6.65
CA LEU A 332 -1.26 22.71 7.16
C LEU A 332 -1.63 22.20 8.55
N MET A 333 -2.04 23.09 9.47
CA MET A 333 -2.41 22.71 10.83
C MET A 333 -3.63 21.79 10.84
N LYS A 334 -4.67 22.07 10.04
CA LYS A 334 -5.83 21.19 9.91
C LYS A 334 -5.45 19.79 9.41
N VAL A 335 -4.64 19.72 8.36
CA VAL A 335 -4.17 18.43 7.82
C VAL A 335 -3.32 17.69 8.83
N LYS A 336 -2.45 18.39 9.57
CA LYS A 336 -1.61 17.80 10.62
C LYS A 336 -2.47 17.20 11.74
N GLU A 337 -3.42 17.96 12.28
CA GLU A 337 -4.31 17.52 13.36
C GLU A 337 -5.11 16.27 12.97
N GLU A 338 -5.72 16.27 11.77
CA GLU A 338 -6.48 15.10 11.28
C GLU A 338 -5.57 13.90 10.96
N SER A 339 -4.37 14.14 10.45
CA SER A 339 -3.37 13.07 10.23
C SER A 339 -2.97 12.40 11.54
N GLU A 340 -2.72 13.18 12.59
CA GLU A 340 -2.31 12.67 13.91
C GLU A 340 -3.44 11.86 14.58
N LYS A 341 -4.71 12.26 14.43
CA LYS A 341 -5.87 11.49 14.91
C LYS A 341 -5.89 10.08 14.33
N VAL A 342 -5.55 9.95 13.05
CA VAL A 342 -5.47 8.64 12.42
C VAL A 342 -4.11 7.96 12.59
N GLY A 343 -3.10 8.63 13.14
CA GLY A 343 -1.80 8.04 13.47
C GLY A 343 -0.72 8.23 12.40
N LEU A 344 -0.95 9.09 11.41
CA LEU A 344 0.07 9.54 10.49
C LEU A 344 0.77 10.79 11.02
N LYS A 345 2.09 10.81 10.92
CA LYS A 345 2.93 11.94 11.35
C LYS A 345 3.57 12.60 10.14
N LEU A 346 3.61 13.92 10.15
CA LEU A 346 4.32 14.70 9.14
C LEU A 346 5.82 14.73 9.47
N ASN A 347 6.66 14.59 8.45
CA ASN A 347 8.07 14.94 8.55
C ASN A 347 8.17 16.47 8.53
N ILE A 348 8.31 17.07 9.70
CA ILE A 348 8.59 18.50 9.82
C ILE A 348 10.11 18.65 9.74
N GLN A 349 10.61 19.13 8.59
CA GLN A 349 12.00 19.55 8.41
C GLN A 349 12.13 21.07 8.52
#